data_AF-A0A929C965-F1
#
_entry.id   AF-A0A929C965-F1
#
_cell.length_a   1.000
_cell.length_b   1.000
_cell.length_c   1.000
_cell.angle_alpha   90.00
_cell.angle_beta   90.00
_cell.angle_gamma   90.00
#
_symmetry.space_group_name_H-M   'P 1'
#
loop_
_entity.id
_entity.type
_entity.pdbx_description
1 polymer ?
#
loop_
_entity_poly.entity_id
_entity_poly.type
_entity_poly.pdbx_seq_one_letter_code
_entity_poly.pdbx_strand_id
1 'polypeptide(L)'
;MKGKLIWSIFWALVGLFIVIPGAMAIPPFRELFGSFRFLFIIISGAGFFLLGVALIFLTVKEKVAGMLKKFLLLTGASAIGIPVSIFLHNAIYGLFIQWFGADIWDRIGTGDEPVFFIIAIFVCPIGFLVGAVGSIVLGIKKSRTAN
;
A
#
# COMPACT_ATOMS: atom_id res chain seq x y z
N MET A 1 -5.79 -22.92 -12.38
CA MET A 1 -5.07 -22.62 -11.11
C MET A 1 -4.58 -21.18 -11.01
N LYS A 2 -4.06 -20.56 -12.08
CA LYS A 2 -3.40 -19.23 -12.03
C LYS A 2 -4.31 -18.05 -11.62
N GLY A 3 -5.59 -18.05 -12.02
CA GLY A 3 -6.56 -17.07 -11.54
C GLY A 3 -6.80 -17.12 -10.03
N LYS A 4 -6.70 -18.30 -9.39
CA LYS A 4 -6.82 -18.44 -7.94
C LYS A 4 -5.67 -17.74 -7.22
N LEU A 5 -4.45 -17.78 -7.78
CA LEU A 5 -3.27 -17.13 -7.19
C LEU A 5 -3.39 -15.59 -7.16
N ILE A 6 -3.87 -14.97 -8.23
CA ILE A 6 -4.12 -13.51 -8.26
C ILE A 6 -5.09 -13.12 -7.14
N TRP A 7 -6.19 -13.87 -6.99
CA TRP A 7 -7.18 -13.59 -5.95
C TRP A 7 -6.65 -13.86 -4.54
N SER A 8 -5.82 -14.89 -4.33
CA SER A 8 -5.17 -15.13 -3.05
C SER A 8 -4.25 -13.97 -2.65
N ILE A 9 -3.40 -13.49 -3.58
CA ILE A 9 -2.52 -12.34 -3.34
C ILE A 9 -3.32 -11.07 -3.10
N PHE A 10 -4.38 -10.86 -3.88
CA PHE A 10 -5.29 -9.73 -3.71
C PHE A 10 -5.90 -9.70 -2.31
N TRP A 11 -6.47 -10.82 -1.84
CA TRP A 11 -7.08 -10.87 -0.51
C TRP A 11 -6.04 -10.75 0.61
N ALA A 12 -4.82 -11.28 0.42
CA ALA A 12 -3.73 -11.07 1.36
C ALA A 12 -3.36 -9.58 1.47
N LEU A 13 -3.31 -8.85 0.34
CA LEU A 13 -3.10 -7.39 0.33
C LEU A 13 -4.22 -6.66 1.07
N VAL A 14 -5.48 -7.00 0.80
CA VAL A 14 -6.62 -6.38 1.50
C VAL A 14 -6.54 -6.62 3.01
N GLY A 15 -6.21 -7.84 3.43
CA GLY A 15 -6.00 -8.18 4.84
C GLY A 15 -4.91 -7.34 5.48
N LEU A 16 -3.72 -7.28 4.85
CA LEU A 16 -2.60 -6.46 5.35
C LEU A 16 -2.94 -4.97 5.40
N PHE A 17 -3.64 -4.45 4.40
CA PHE A 17 -4.07 -3.05 4.35
C PHE A 17 -4.99 -2.67 5.51
N ILE A 18 -5.76 -3.61 6.05
CA ILE A 18 -6.63 -3.39 7.22
C ILE A 18 -5.84 -3.60 8.52
N VAL A 19 -5.06 -4.67 8.59
CA VAL A 19 -4.35 -5.08 9.82
C VAL A 19 -3.26 -4.06 10.18
N ILE A 20 -2.50 -3.54 9.22
CA ILE A 20 -1.39 -2.61 9.51
C ILE A 20 -1.90 -1.32 10.18
N PRO A 21 -2.85 -0.57 9.59
CA PRO A 21 -3.44 0.60 10.26
C PRO A 21 -4.17 0.23 11.55
N GLY A 22 -4.85 -0.92 11.61
CA GLY A 22 -5.50 -1.40 12.84
C GLY A 22 -4.50 -1.58 14.00
N ALA A 23 -3.36 -2.23 13.73
CA ALA A 23 -2.26 -2.39 14.66
C ALA A 23 -1.64 -1.05 15.09
N MET A 24 -1.71 -0.03 14.23
CA MET A 24 -1.20 1.30 14.49
C MET A 24 -2.20 2.22 15.18
N ALA A 25 -3.51 2.05 15.01
CA ALA A 25 -4.53 3.01 15.46
C ALA A 25 -5.33 2.53 16.68
N ILE A 26 -5.53 1.23 16.84
CA ILE A 26 -6.45 0.66 17.83
C ILE A 26 -5.66 0.22 19.09
N PRO A 27 -5.90 0.80 20.28
CA PRO A 27 -5.09 0.51 21.48
C PRO A 27 -5.03 -0.98 21.88
N PRO A 28 -6.14 -1.74 21.91
CA PRO A 28 -6.07 -3.18 22.18
C PRO A 28 -5.19 -3.96 21.20
N PHE A 29 -5.18 -3.57 19.92
CA PHE A 29 -4.30 -4.18 18.92
C PHE A 29 -2.85 -3.76 19.13
N ARG A 30 -2.58 -2.51 19.51
CA ARG A 30 -1.23 -2.05 19.83
C ARG A 30 -0.62 -2.85 20.97
N GLU A 31 -1.41 -3.15 22.00
CA GLU A 31 -1.00 -3.94 23.15
C GLU A 31 -0.76 -5.42 22.79
N LEU A 32 -1.58 -6.00 21.91
CA LEU A 32 -1.42 -7.39 21.43
C LEU A 32 -0.03 -7.65 20.84
N PHE A 33 0.53 -6.70 20.09
CA PHE A 33 1.86 -6.83 19.51
C PHE A 33 3.00 -6.45 20.46
N GLY A 34 2.70 -5.70 21.53
CA GLY A 34 3.67 -5.30 22.55
C GLY A 34 5.02 -4.85 21.99
N SER A 35 6.10 -5.45 22.49
CA SER A 35 7.48 -5.17 22.05
C SER A 35 7.78 -5.59 20.62
N PHE A 36 7.00 -6.50 20.02
CA PHE A 36 7.19 -6.96 18.65
C PHE A 36 6.56 -6.05 17.60
N ARG A 37 5.87 -4.98 18.01
CA ARG A 37 5.16 -4.07 17.11
C ARG A 37 6.04 -3.52 15.99
N PHE A 38 7.26 -3.10 16.30
CA PHE A 38 8.17 -2.54 15.30
C PHE A 38 8.55 -3.58 14.24
N LEU A 39 8.91 -4.78 14.68
CA LEU A 39 9.24 -5.89 13.79
C LEU A 39 8.03 -6.30 12.95
N PHE A 40 6.84 -6.33 13.56
CA PHE A 40 5.59 -6.61 12.86
C PHE A 40 5.33 -5.61 11.74
N ILE A 41 5.47 -4.31 11.98
CA ILE A 41 5.28 -3.26 10.96
C ILE A 41 6.27 -3.42 9.81
N ILE A 42 7.54 -3.70 10.10
CA ILE A 42 8.56 -3.91 9.05
C ILE A 42 8.23 -5.13 8.20
N ILE A 43 7.96 -6.28 8.83
CA ILE A 43 7.71 -7.53 8.11
C ILE A 43 6.41 -7.42 7.31
N SER A 44 5.34 -6.90 7.91
CA SER A 44 4.06 -6.72 7.22
C SER A 44 4.14 -5.68 6.11
N GLY A 45 4.88 -4.59 6.29
CA GLY A 45 5.14 -3.59 5.26
C GLY A 45 5.96 -4.14 4.09
N ALA A 46 7.02 -4.91 4.37
CA ALA A 46 7.79 -5.60 3.34
C ALA A 46 6.94 -6.64 2.60
N GLY A 47 6.12 -7.42 3.32
CA GLY A 47 5.17 -8.35 2.74
C GLY A 47 4.15 -7.65 1.84
N PHE A 48 3.61 -6.51 2.28
CA PHE A 48 2.67 -5.70 1.53
C PHE A 48 3.28 -5.15 0.23
N PHE A 49 4.52 -4.66 0.28
CA PHE A 49 5.29 -4.26 -0.91
C PHE A 49 5.46 -5.41 -1.89
N LEU A 50 5.99 -6.56 -1.41
CA LEU A 50 6.28 -7.72 -2.26
C LEU A 50 5.02 -8.30 -2.89
N LEU A 51 3.92 -8.37 -2.14
CA LEU A 51 2.63 -8.81 -2.67
C LEU A 51 2.08 -7.81 -3.70
N GLY A 52 2.30 -6.50 -3.52
CA GLY A 52 1.96 -5.48 -4.51
C GLY A 52 2.70 -5.68 -5.83
N VAL A 53 4.01 -5.92 -5.76
CA VAL A 53 4.85 -6.26 -6.93
C VAL A 53 4.35 -7.54 -7.59
N ALA A 54 4.10 -8.59 -6.80
CA ALA A 54 3.59 -9.86 -7.29
C ALA A 54 2.23 -9.70 -8.00
N LEU A 55 1.33 -8.88 -7.46
CA LEU A 55 0.02 -8.63 -8.06
C LEU A 55 0.15 -7.94 -9.42
N ILE A 56 1.00 -6.90 -9.52
CA ILE A 56 1.25 -6.22 -10.82
C ILE A 56 1.83 -7.22 -11.82
N PHE A 57 2.89 -7.93 -11.43
CA PHE A 57 3.58 -8.88 -12.30
C PHE A 57 2.63 -9.95 -12.84
N LEU A 58 1.84 -10.57 -11.96
CA LEU A 58 0.87 -11.60 -12.36
C LEU A 58 -0.27 -11.02 -13.21
N THR A 59 -0.75 -9.81 -12.89
CA THR A 59 -1.81 -9.15 -13.68
C THR A 59 -1.36 -8.92 -15.13
N VAL A 60 -0.11 -8.51 -15.33
CA VAL A 60 0.49 -8.33 -16.66
C VAL A 60 0.77 -9.67 -17.33
N LYS A 61 1.43 -10.60 -16.61
CA LYS A 61 1.82 -11.93 -17.12
C LYS A 61 0.63 -12.77 -17.57
N GLU A 62 -0.45 -12.76 -16.80
CA GLU A 62 -1.68 -13.51 -17.10
C GLU A 62 -2.58 -12.79 -18.12
N LYS A 63 -2.11 -11.68 -18.70
CA LYS A 63 -2.82 -10.89 -19.72
C LYS A 63 -4.24 -10.55 -19.30
N VAL A 64 -4.44 -10.21 -18.01
CA VAL A 64 -5.72 -9.74 -17.51
C VAL A 64 -6.12 -8.53 -18.36
N ALA A 65 -7.34 -8.52 -18.88
CA ALA A 65 -7.81 -7.51 -19.82
C ALA A 65 -8.96 -6.67 -19.24
N GLY A 66 -9.24 -5.56 -19.91
CA GLY A 66 -10.36 -4.68 -19.58
C GLY A 66 -10.20 -3.93 -18.26
N MET A 67 -11.33 -3.59 -17.65
CA MET A 67 -11.38 -2.73 -16.46
C MET A 67 -10.83 -3.41 -15.20
N LEU A 68 -10.96 -4.74 -15.08
CA LEU A 68 -10.38 -5.52 -13.97
C LEU A 68 -8.85 -5.37 -13.91
N LYS A 69 -8.18 -5.36 -15.07
CA LYS A 69 -6.73 -5.12 -15.16
C LYS A 69 -6.36 -3.80 -14.49
N LYS A 70 -7.09 -2.72 -14.81
CA LYS A 70 -6.81 -1.37 -14.30
C LYS A 70 -6.92 -1.33 -12.77
N PHE A 71 -7.96 -1.94 -12.20
CA PHE A 71 -8.16 -1.97 -10.76
C PHE A 71 -7.13 -2.84 -10.02
N LEU A 72 -6.75 -3.99 -10.57
CA LEU A 72 -5.68 -4.82 -10.00
C LEU A 72 -4.32 -4.12 -10.04
N LEU A 73 -4.01 -3.44 -11.15
CA LEU A 73 -2.79 -2.63 -11.26
C LEU A 73 -2.81 -1.45 -10.29
N LEU A 74 -3.94 -0.75 -10.14
CA LEU A 74 -4.08 0.34 -9.18
C LEU A 74 -3.90 -0.16 -7.73
N THR A 75 -4.47 -1.31 -7.40
CA THR A 75 -4.30 -1.96 -6.08
C THR A 75 -2.83 -2.26 -5.81
N GLY A 76 -2.16 -2.93 -6.74
CA GLY A 76 -0.74 -3.29 -6.60
C GLY A 76 0.18 -2.06 -6.57
N ALA A 77 -0.08 -1.07 -7.43
CA ALA A 77 0.72 0.15 -7.49
C ALA A 77 0.57 0.99 -6.22
N SER A 78 -0.64 1.05 -5.66
CA SER A 78 -0.88 1.73 -4.39
C SER A 78 -0.21 0.99 -3.22
N ALA A 79 -0.22 -0.35 -3.25
CA ALA A 79 0.46 -1.15 -2.23
C ALA A 79 1.98 -0.96 -2.22
N ILE A 80 2.58 -0.82 -3.40
CA ILE A 80 4.00 -0.48 -3.57
C ILE A 80 4.26 0.98 -3.19
N GLY A 81 3.37 1.88 -3.60
CA GLY A 81 3.52 3.32 -3.45
C GLY A 81 3.62 3.78 -2.00
N ILE A 82 2.92 3.13 -1.06
CA ILE A 82 2.99 3.45 0.38
C ILE A 82 4.43 3.31 0.92
N PRO A 83 5.05 2.12 0.94
CA PRO A 83 6.40 1.95 1.48
C PRO A 83 7.46 2.72 0.68
N VAL A 84 7.30 2.84 -0.65
CA VAL A 84 8.20 3.66 -1.47
C VAL A 84 8.12 5.13 -1.07
N SER A 85 6.92 5.66 -0.84
CA SER A 85 6.74 7.05 -0.43
C SER A 85 7.22 7.28 1.00
N ILE A 86 7.00 6.34 1.93
CA ILE A 86 7.59 6.42 3.28
C ILE A 86 9.11 6.48 3.21
N PHE A 87 9.73 5.64 2.38
CA PHE A 87 11.18 5.67 2.20
C PHE A 87 11.65 7.00 1.61
N LEU A 88 11.02 7.47 0.53
CA LEU A 88 11.38 8.71 -0.14
C LEU A 88 11.16 9.95 0.74
N HIS A 89 10.09 9.97 1.52
CA HIS A 89 9.82 11.00 2.53
C HIS A 89 11.00 11.13 3.49
N ASN A 90 11.43 10.03 4.11
CA ASN A 90 12.55 10.05 5.06
C ASN A 90 13.89 10.39 4.38
N ALA A 91 14.13 9.87 3.18
CA ALA A 91 15.36 10.12 2.44
C ALA A 91 15.51 11.60 2.06
N ILE A 92 14.45 12.21 1.53
CA ILE A 92 14.45 13.61 1.12
C ILE A 92 14.43 14.53 2.33
N TYR A 93 13.65 14.19 3.36
CA TYR A 93 13.65 14.88 4.65
C TYR A 93 15.07 15.00 5.21
N GLY A 94 15.79 13.88 5.32
CA GLY A 94 17.17 13.84 5.82
C GLY A 94 18.17 14.54 4.90
N LEU A 95 18.04 14.37 3.58
CA LEU A 95 18.93 15.01 2.60
C LEU A 95 18.84 16.53 2.67
N PHE A 96 17.64 17.08 2.81
CA PHE A 96 17.44 18.53 2.90
C PHE A 96 17.97 19.08 4.22
N ILE A 97 17.79 18.36 5.33
CA ILE A 97 18.42 18.73 6.61
C ILE A 97 19.94 18.79 6.48
N GLN A 98 20.54 17.79 5.84
CA GLN A 98 21.99 17.72 5.66
C GLN A 98 22.56 18.88 4.84
N TRP A 99 21.81 19.41 3.88
CA TRP A 99 22.27 20.48 2.99
C TRP A 99 21.85 21.89 3.42
N PHE A 100 20.67 22.03 4.03
CA PHE A 100 20.04 23.33 4.28
C PHE A 100 19.84 23.64 5.77
N GLY A 101 20.18 22.71 6.66
CA GLY A 101 20.04 22.85 8.11
C GLY A 101 18.80 22.16 8.67
N ALA A 102 18.83 21.85 9.97
CA ALA A 102 17.75 21.12 10.65
C ALA A 102 16.42 21.88 10.70
N ASP A 103 16.45 23.20 10.58
CA ASP A 103 15.31 24.10 10.62
C ASP A 103 14.70 24.37 9.22
N ILE A 104 15.18 23.72 8.15
CA ILE A 104 14.72 23.98 6.79
C ILE A 104 13.20 23.81 6.63
N TRP A 105 12.64 22.73 7.19
CA TRP A 105 11.21 22.40 7.07
C TRP A 105 10.32 23.43 7.82
N ASP A 106 10.81 23.96 8.94
CA ASP A 106 10.15 25.04 9.67
C ASP A 106 10.26 26.38 8.93
N ARG A 107 11.44 26.67 8.35
CA ARG A 107 11.70 27.91 7.60
C ARG A 107 10.83 28.04 6.34
N ILE A 108 10.49 26.93 5.70
CA ILE A 108 9.57 26.91 4.55
C ILE A 108 8.11 26.71 4.97
N GLY A 109 7.83 26.63 6.27
CA GLY A 109 6.48 26.60 6.83
C GLY A 109 5.73 25.29 6.65
N THR A 110 6.41 24.19 6.32
CA THR A 110 5.76 22.87 6.16
C THR A 110 5.93 21.98 7.38
N GLY A 111 6.97 22.19 8.19
CA GLY A 111 7.31 21.40 9.39
C GLY A 111 7.76 19.96 9.09
N ASP A 112 7.47 19.46 7.89
CA ASP A 112 7.85 18.13 7.40
C ASP A 112 7.96 18.12 5.87
N GLU A 113 8.45 17.03 5.29
CA GLU A 113 8.46 16.79 3.85
C GLU A 113 7.03 16.43 3.38
N PRO A 114 6.35 17.30 2.61
CA PRO A 114 4.91 17.17 2.41
C PRO A 114 4.53 16.23 1.26
N VAL A 115 5.37 16.10 0.22
CA VAL A 115 4.96 15.45 -1.03
C VAL A 115 4.81 13.95 -0.83
N PHE A 116 5.85 13.28 -0.37
CA PHE A 116 5.80 11.83 -0.19
C PHE A 116 4.98 11.44 1.03
N PHE A 117 4.92 12.31 2.04
CA PHE A 117 3.97 12.16 3.15
C PHE A 117 2.52 12.11 2.66
N ILE A 118 2.08 13.10 1.87
CA ILE A 118 0.71 13.15 1.34
C ILE A 118 0.43 11.94 0.44
N ILE A 119 1.41 11.53 -0.36
CA ILE A 119 1.25 10.35 -1.22
C ILE A 119 1.07 9.08 -0.37
N ALA A 120 1.91 8.87 0.65
CA ALA A 120 1.85 7.69 1.52
C ALA A 120 0.56 7.63 2.35
N ILE A 121 0.10 8.76 2.89
CA ILE A 121 -1.00 8.81 3.85
C ILE A 121 -2.37 8.95 3.19
N PHE A 122 -2.46 9.63 2.05
CA PHE A 122 -3.74 9.91 1.40
C PHE A 122 -3.84 9.27 0.01
N VAL A 123 -2.93 9.60 -0.91
CA VAL A 123 -3.08 9.23 -2.32
C VAL A 123 -3.07 7.72 -2.51
N CYS A 124 -2.06 7.03 -1.97
CA CYS A 124 -1.96 5.58 -2.13
C CYS A 124 -3.05 4.82 -1.35
N PRO A 125 -3.42 5.17 -0.10
CA PRO A 125 -4.54 4.52 0.57
C PRO A 125 -5.88 4.67 -0.16
N ILE A 126 -6.19 5.86 -0.68
CA ILE A 126 -7.39 6.09 -1.50
C ILE A 126 -7.31 5.26 -2.79
N GLY A 127 -6.17 5.29 -3.48
CA GLY A 127 -5.93 4.49 -4.68
C GLY A 127 -6.11 2.99 -4.43
N PHE A 128 -5.61 2.50 -3.29
CA PHE A 128 -5.75 1.11 -2.88
C PHE A 128 -7.22 0.75 -2.67
N LEU A 129 -7.99 1.58 -1.96
CA LEU A 129 -9.43 1.36 -1.74
C LEU A 129 -10.20 1.32 -3.06
N VAL A 130 -9.98 2.30 -3.94
CA VAL A 130 -10.62 2.34 -5.27
C VAL A 130 -10.26 1.10 -6.10
N GLY A 131 -8.97 0.72 -6.11
CA GLY A 131 -8.48 -0.49 -6.75
C GLY A 131 -9.12 -1.76 -6.20
N ALA A 132 -9.18 -1.89 -4.88
CA ALA A 132 -9.69 -3.07 -4.20
C ALA A 132 -11.19 -3.23 -4.43
N VAL A 133 -11.98 -2.18 -4.18
CA VAL A 133 -13.43 -2.20 -4.38
C VAL A 133 -13.77 -2.47 -5.85
N GLY A 134 -13.12 -1.78 -6.79
CA GLY A 134 -13.34 -2.00 -8.22
C GLY A 134 -13.00 -3.43 -8.67
N SER A 135 -11.93 -4.01 -8.12
CA SER A 135 -11.57 -5.41 -8.38
C SER A 135 -12.63 -6.36 -7.85
N ILE A 136 -13.09 -6.18 -6.61
CA ILE A 136 -14.12 -7.03 -5.96
C ILE A 136 -15.43 -7.01 -6.77
N VAL A 137 -15.94 -5.83 -7.10
CA VAL A 137 -17.21 -5.68 -7.84
C VAL A 137 -17.14 -6.37 -9.20
N LEU A 138 -16.07 -6.15 -9.97
CA LEU A 138 -15.91 -6.79 -11.27
C LEU A 138 -15.65 -8.30 -11.17
N GLY A 139 -14.91 -8.74 -10.15
CA GLY A 139 -14.67 -10.15 -9.87
C GLY A 139 -15.97 -10.93 -9.61
N ILE A 140 -16.83 -10.39 -8.75
CA ILE A 140 -18.14 -10.97 -8.44
C ILE A 140 -19.04 -10.96 -9.69
N LYS A 141 -19.11 -9.84 -10.42
CA LYS A 141 -19.91 -9.74 -11.65
C LYS A 141 -19.51 -10.82 -12.66
N LYS A 142 -18.21 -10.98 -12.91
CA LYS A 142 -17.68 -11.99 -13.83
C LYS A 142 -18.02 -13.42 -13.40
N SER A 143 -17.95 -13.72 -12.10
CA SER A 143 -18.30 -15.04 -11.57
C SER A 143 -19.79 -15.38 -11.73
N ARG A 144 -20.67 -14.37 -11.68
CA ARG A 144 -22.13 -14.58 -11.83
C ARG A 144 -22.56 -14.81 -13.28
N THR A 145 -21.86 -14.23 -14.26
CA THR A 145 -22.18 -14.41 -15.68
C THR A 145 -21.59 -15.69 -16.27
N ALA A 146 -20.66 -16.34 -15.57
CA ALA A 146 -20.01 -17.58 -15.99
C ALA A 146 -20.71 -18.85 -15.46
N ASN A 147 -21.68 -18.69 -14.56
CA ASN A 147 -22.59 -19.73 -14.06
C ASN A 147 -23.96 -19.54 -14.70
#